data_AF-A0A7V1RGE9-F1
#
_entry.id   AF-A0A7V1RGE9-F1
#
_cell.length_a   1.000
_cell.length_b   1.000
_cell.length_c   1.000
_cell.angle_alpha   90.00
_cell.angle_beta   90.00
_cell.angle_gamma   90.00
#
_symmetry.space_group_name_H-M   'P 1'
#
loop_
_entity.id
_entity.type
_entity.pdbx_description
1 polymer ?
#
loop_
_entity_poly.entity_id
_entity_poly.type
_entity_poly.pdbx_seq_one_letter_code
_entity_poly.pdbx_strand_id
1 'polypeptide(L)'
;MSEGERIRWVPVREAAERLGISRSRVVTLCTTDGRLNSIKRDGRRWVLEDDVERYAGAQKSWRRSGGRWTSFGRLPKGVDSGRRWDEEGPDWEYALVHRVLQGSPTAKTAGTAALGRRDAGGLVEGVEADAVHAETWVRAEVAARILGLSEVRVGVLGREGRLERRFGSVAEQMAARRADGARPRGRPPACEYRLSSVIRLLAERESAQWSRAQTPHAWREGRTRKPFIRSRIEAPAGDRLISRSEAAGILGVAPARVSVLVAEGRLFGWQEHPGKPGCPLWLSEAQVWRYAHSADRLRRRRSQRGEPQELPPEEERAMEIRAEAREMWRTEHGLGAADRDGNGPAMHRVHGEFVTTRQAALLLGIGPGSVGSLRRRGRLQGHQRPVQRRRTSRGMEPGAGNRWWFYRREDVEALAAERRCSAPPARSALSSGYSRKRQMSPST
;
A
#
# COMPACT_ATOMS: atom_id res chain seq x y z
N MET A 1 -1.71 -29.56 -37.26
CA MET A 1 -1.57 -28.34 -36.45
C MET A 1 -2.39 -27.28 -37.14
N SER A 2 -3.50 -26.88 -36.54
CA SER A 2 -4.38 -25.82 -37.05
C SER A 2 -3.56 -24.55 -37.28
N GLU A 3 -3.85 -23.83 -38.37
CA GLU A 3 -3.24 -22.55 -38.70
C GLU A 3 -3.12 -21.69 -37.45
N GLY A 4 -1.90 -21.27 -37.13
CA GLY A 4 -1.58 -20.54 -35.91
C GLY A 4 -2.53 -19.36 -35.73
N GLU A 5 -3.32 -19.44 -34.65
CA GLU A 5 -4.29 -18.43 -34.25
C GLU A 5 -3.56 -17.08 -34.15
N ARG A 6 -3.72 -16.25 -35.18
CA ARG A 6 -3.02 -14.96 -35.26
C ARG A 6 -3.53 -14.11 -34.11
N ILE A 7 -2.64 -13.82 -33.16
CA ILE A 7 -2.94 -12.93 -32.02
C ILE A 7 -3.37 -11.57 -32.57
N ARG A 8 -4.65 -11.25 -32.43
CA ARG A 8 -5.24 -9.98 -32.87
C ARG A 8 -5.21 -8.96 -31.74
N TRP A 9 -4.86 -7.72 -32.10
CA TRP A 9 -4.79 -6.59 -31.19
C TRP A 9 -5.74 -5.51 -31.68
N VAL A 10 -6.59 -5.01 -30.79
CA VAL A 10 -7.56 -3.94 -31.08
C VAL A 10 -7.13 -2.63 -30.40
N PRO A 11 -7.29 -1.46 -31.03
CA PRO A 11 -6.97 -0.19 -30.41
C PRO A 11 -7.89 0.08 -29.21
N VAL A 12 -7.40 0.80 -28.19
CA VAL A 12 -8.20 1.12 -26.98
C VAL A 12 -9.55 1.77 -27.28
N ARG A 13 -9.66 2.54 -28.36
CA ARG A 13 -10.93 3.14 -28.80
C ARG A 13 -11.95 2.07 -29.16
N GLU A 14 -11.56 1.13 -30.00
CA GLU A 14 -12.44 0.03 -30.44
C GLU A 14 -12.78 -0.89 -29.26
N ALA A 15 -11.81 -1.20 -28.40
CA ALA A 15 -12.07 -1.95 -27.18
C ALA A 15 -13.09 -1.25 -26.26
N ALA A 16 -13.05 0.08 -26.17
CA ALA A 16 -14.00 0.87 -25.40
C ALA A 16 -15.42 0.80 -25.98
N GLU A 17 -15.54 0.88 -27.31
CA GLU A 17 -16.80 0.73 -28.04
C GLU A 17 -17.38 -0.68 -27.85
N ARG A 18 -16.58 -1.75 -28.02
CA ARG A 18 -17.00 -3.14 -27.81
C ARG A 18 -17.45 -3.44 -26.37
N LEU A 19 -16.82 -2.81 -25.38
CA LEU A 19 -17.14 -3.01 -23.95
C LEU A 19 -18.23 -2.07 -23.41
N GLY A 20 -18.64 -1.07 -24.18
CA GLY A 20 -19.59 -0.04 -23.73
C GLY A 20 -19.10 0.73 -22.51
N ILE A 21 -17.80 1.04 -22.43
CA ILE A 21 -17.18 1.81 -21.33
C ILE A 21 -16.30 2.92 -21.89
N SER A 22 -15.90 3.89 -21.06
CA SER A 22 -15.04 5.00 -21.53
C SER A 22 -13.62 4.53 -21.85
N ARG A 23 -12.97 5.23 -22.81
CA ARG A 23 -11.55 4.99 -23.18
C ARG A 23 -10.62 5.02 -21.96
N SER A 24 -10.82 5.99 -21.06
CA SER A 24 -10.03 6.11 -19.84
C SER A 24 -10.19 4.89 -18.91
N ARG A 25 -11.40 4.30 -18.87
CA ARG A 25 -11.62 3.08 -18.08
C ARG A 25 -10.90 1.88 -18.67
N VAL A 26 -10.89 1.72 -20.00
CA VAL A 26 -10.07 0.68 -20.67
C VAL A 26 -8.60 0.85 -20.33
N VAL A 27 -8.05 2.07 -20.37
CA VAL A 27 -6.66 2.33 -19.99
C VAL A 27 -6.40 1.94 -18.53
N THR A 28 -7.34 2.23 -17.63
CA THR A 28 -7.25 1.83 -16.21
C THR A 28 -7.26 0.32 -16.06
N LEU A 29 -8.14 -0.39 -16.78
CA LEU A 29 -8.20 -1.85 -16.79
C LEU A 29 -6.89 -2.48 -17.27
N CYS A 30 -6.21 -1.84 -18.22
CA CYS A 30 -4.92 -2.28 -18.73
C CYS A 30 -3.74 -1.97 -17.81
N THR A 31 -3.76 -0.84 -17.08
CA THR A 31 -2.57 -0.32 -16.36
C THR A 31 -2.65 -0.48 -14.86
N THR A 32 -3.78 -0.09 -14.27
CA THR A 32 -3.98 -0.05 -12.82
C THR A 32 -4.54 -1.38 -12.34
N ASP A 33 -5.57 -1.90 -13.04
CA ASP A 33 -6.28 -3.09 -12.58
C ASP A 33 -5.65 -4.39 -13.12
N GLY A 34 -4.87 -4.31 -14.21
CA GLY A 34 -4.20 -5.46 -14.84
C GLY A 34 -5.16 -6.53 -15.39
N ARG A 35 -6.40 -6.16 -15.73
CA ARG A 35 -7.47 -7.08 -16.16
C ARG A 35 -7.50 -7.33 -17.66
N LEU A 36 -6.87 -6.46 -18.45
CA LEU A 36 -6.79 -6.58 -19.90
C LEU A 36 -5.32 -6.50 -20.32
N ASN A 37 -4.84 -7.49 -21.07
CA ASN A 37 -3.50 -7.46 -21.64
C ASN A 37 -3.42 -6.37 -22.70
N SER A 38 -2.36 -5.57 -22.63
CA SER A 38 -2.16 -4.47 -23.58
C SER A 38 -0.69 -4.27 -23.93
N ILE A 39 -0.46 -3.77 -25.14
CA ILE A 39 0.84 -3.34 -25.65
C ILE A 39 0.76 -1.89 -26.12
N LYS A 40 1.87 -1.15 -26.06
CA LYS A 40 1.98 0.20 -26.61
C LYS A 40 2.77 0.11 -27.91
N ARG A 41 2.18 0.57 -29.03
CA ARG A 41 2.80 0.65 -30.37
C ARG A 41 2.52 2.04 -30.94
N ASP A 42 3.55 2.73 -31.40
CA ASP A 42 3.46 4.07 -32.01
C ASP A 42 2.73 5.10 -31.12
N GLY A 43 3.06 5.10 -29.84
CA GLY A 43 2.43 5.97 -28.84
C GLY A 43 0.99 5.60 -28.47
N ARG A 44 0.34 4.69 -29.21
CA ARG A 44 -1.03 4.23 -28.97
C ARG A 44 -1.05 2.91 -28.22
N ARG A 45 -2.08 2.70 -27.39
CA ARG A 45 -2.27 1.45 -26.66
C ARG A 45 -3.23 0.54 -27.42
N TRP A 46 -2.86 -0.72 -27.51
CA TRP A 46 -3.60 -1.80 -28.14
C TRP A 46 -3.89 -2.86 -27.08
N VAL A 47 -5.08 -3.44 -27.12
CA VAL A 47 -5.60 -4.44 -26.19
C VAL A 47 -5.73 -5.75 -26.94
N LEU A 48 -5.44 -6.87 -26.29
CA LEU A 48 -5.61 -8.19 -26.87
C LEU A 48 -7.11 -8.44 -27.17
N GLU A 49 -7.46 -8.83 -28.40
CA GLU A 49 -8.86 -8.99 -28.81
C GLU A 49 -9.60 -10.02 -27.95
N ASP A 50 -9.00 -11.20 -27.72
CA ASP A 50 -9.57 -12.25 -26.87
C ASP A 50 -9.88 -11.79 -25.45
N ASP A 51 -9.06 -10.90 -24.88
CA ASP A 51 -9.29 -10.36 -23.54
C ASP A 51 -10.50 -9.41 -23.54
N VAL A 52 -10.68 -8.62 -24.60
CA VAL A 52 -11.84 -7.75 -24.77
C VAL A 52 -13.11 -8.60 -24.87
N GLU A 53 -13.09 -9.67 -25.65
CA GLU A 53 -14.23 -10.59 -25.80
C GLU A 53 -14.54 -11.34 -24.51
N ARG A 54 -13.52 -11.88 -23.84
CA ARG A 54 -13.67 -12.55 -22.54
C ARG A 54 -14.24 -11.60 -21.50
N TYR A 55 -13.77 -10.35 -21.47
CA TYR A 55 -14.28 -9.34 -20.55
C TYR A 55 -15.73 -8.94 -20.88
N ALA A 56 -16.08 -8.80 -22.16
CA ALA A 56 -17.46 -8.57 -22.60
C ALA A 56 -18.39 -9.75 -22.22
N GLY A 57 -17.93 -10.99 -22.37
CA GLY A 57 -18.63 -12.19 -21.93
C GLY A 57 -18.87 -12.18 -20.41
N ALA A 58 -17.87 -11.80 -19.63
CA ALA A 58 -18.00 -11.64 -18.18
C ALA A 58 -19.01 -10.54 -17.81
N GLN A 59 -19.03 -9.41 -18.54
CA GLN A 59 -20.04 -8.35 -18.35
C GLN A 59 -21.46 -8.86 -18.62
N LYS A 60 -21.66 -9.60 -19.72
CA LYS A 60 -22.96 -10.18 -20.09
C LYS A 60 -23.43 -11.22 -19.06
N SER A 61 -22.56 -12.13 -18.66
CA SER A 61 -22.85 -13.14 -17.62
C SER A 61 -23.26 -12.48 -16.31
N TRP A 62 -22.53 -11.44 -15.88
CA TRP A 62 -22.85 -10.71 -14.66
C TRP A 62 -24.19 -9.97 -14.71
N ARG A 63 -24.49 -9.31 -15.84
CA ARG A 63 -25.79 -8.69 -16.07
C ARG A 63 -26.94 -9.71 -16.00
N ARG A 64 -26.77 -10.91 -16.58
CA ARG A 64 -27.75 -12.00 -16.51
C ARG A 64 -27.98 -12.47 -15.06
N SER A 65 -26.96 -12.49 -14.22
CA SER A 65 -27.09 -12.77 -12.79
C SER A 65 -27.76 -11.64 -11.98
N GLY A 66 -28.28 -10.60 -12.64
CA GLY A 66 -28.91 -9.45 -12.01
C GLY A 66 -27.93 -8.43 -11.40
N GLY A 67 -26.62 -8.62 -11.58
CA GLY A 67 -25.62 -7.68 -11.13
C GLY A 67 -25.48 -6.49 -12.10
N ARG A 68 -25.28 -5.28 -11.58
CA ARG A 68 -25.03 -4.09 -12.39
C ARG A 68 -23.53 -3.91 -12.58
N TRP A 69 -23.09 -3.72 -13.82
CA TRP A 69 -21.71 -3.32 -14.10
C TRP A 69 -21.65 -1.79 -14.09
N THR A 70 -20.88 -1.21 -13.15
CA THR A 70 -20.65 0.24 -13.12
C THR A 70 -19.25 0.57 -13.64
N SER A 71 -18.99 1.86 -13.85
CA SER A 71 -17.64 2.35 -14.12
C SER A 71 -16.64 1.95 -13.03
N PHE A 72 -17.09 1.61 -11.82
CA PHE A 72 -16.25 1.26 -10.66
C PHE A 72 -16.10 -0.24 -10.41
N GLY A 73 -16.86 -1.10 -11.09
CA GLY A 73 -16.75 -2.54 -10.94
C GLY A 73 -18.08 -3.28 -11.00
N ARG A 74 -18.12 -4.45 -10.35
CA ARG A 74 -19.31 -5.30 -10.25
C ARG A 74 -20.12 -4.85 -9.04
N LEU A 75 -21.38 -4.46 -9.23
CA LEU A 75 -22.36 -4.38 -8.15
C LEU A 75 -23.28 -5.60 -8.18
N PRO A 76 -23.58 -6.23 -7.02
CA PRO A 76 -24.59 -7.28 -6.92
C PRO A 76 -25.99 -6.77 -7.23
N LYS A 77 -26.91 -7.71 -7.48
CA LYS A 77 -28.35 -7.42 -7.55
C LYS A 77 -28.83 -6.91 -6.19
N GLY A 78 -29.62 -5.83 -6.16
CA GLY A 78 -30.23 -5.29 -4.94
C GLY A 78 -29.38 -4.28 -4.15
N VAL A 79 -28.12 -4.05 -4.54
CA VAL A 79 -27.28 -3.02 -3.91
C VAL A 79 -27.47 -1.70 -4.66
N ASP A 80 -28.34 -0.85 -4.11
CA ASP A 80 -28.58 0.48 -4.64
C ASP A 80 -27.41 1.40 -4.27
N SER A 81 -26.83 2.10 -5.24
CA SER A 81 -25.62 2.93 -5.03
C SER A 81 -25.83 4.14 -4.09
N GLY A 82 -27.06 4.31 -3.58
CA GLY A 82 -27.46 5.38 -2.67
C GLY A 82 -28.01 4.92 -1.30
N ARG A 83 -28.09 3.62 -1.00
CA ARG A 83 -28.55 3.17 0.34
C ARG A 83 -27.41 3.09 1.35
N ARG A 84 -27.75 3.54 2.55
CA ARG A 84 -26.93 3.64 3.77
C ARG A 84 -26.46 2.24 4.20
N TRP A 85 -25.16 2.10 4.43
CA TRP A 85 -24.50 0.90 4.93
C TRP A 85 -24.65 0.84 6.45
N ASP A 86 -25.87 0.67 6.95
CA ASP A 86 -26.08 0.41 8.37
C ASP A 86 -26.61 -1.03 8.53
N GLU A 87 -25.84 -1.81 9.27
CA GLU A 87 -26.17 -2.95 10.15
C GLU A 87 -26.40 -4.38 9.64
N GLU A 88 -26.54 -4.67 8.34
CA GLU A 88 -26.47 -6.07 7.85
C GLU A 88 -25.66 -6.17 6.55
N GLY A 89 -24.39 -6.55 6.66
CA GLY A 89 -23.50 -6.74 5.52
C GLY A 89 -23.94 -7.98 4.70
N PRO A 90 -23.93 -7.93 3.35
CA PRO A 90 -24.36 -9.07 2.55
C PRO A 90 -23.30 -10.17 2.53
N ASP A 91 -23.74 -11.43 2.66
CA ASP A 91 -23.04 -12.71 2.45
C ASP A 91 -22.51 -12.91 1.00
N TRP A 92 -21.96 -11.87 0.37
CA TRP A 92 -21.47 -11.98 -1.02
C TRP A 92 -20.16 -12.78 -1.12
N GLU A 93 -19.37 -12.84 -0.05
CA GLU A 93 -18.21 -13.73 0.06
C GLU A 93 -18.64 -15.20 -0.07
N TYR A 94 -19.73 -15.58 0.60
CA TYR A 94 -20.36 -16.89 0.46
C TYR A 94 -20.87 -17.15 -0.95
N ALA A 95 -21.55 -16.17 -1.58
CA ALA A 95 -22.08 -16.34 -2.93
C ALA A 95 -20.98 -16.50 -4.00
N LEU A 96 -19.82 -15.84 -3.83
CA LEU A 96 -18.68 -15.97 -4.73
C LEU A 96 -17.97 -17.32 -4.54
N VAL A 97 -17.75 -17.74 -3.29
CA VAL A 97 -17.15 -19.03 -2.94
C VAL A 97 -18.05 -20.17 -3.44
N HIS A 98 -19.36 -20.14 -3.15
CA HIS A 98 -20.31 -21.14 -3.64
C HIS A 98 -20.35 -21.23 -5.16
N ARG A 99 -20.36 -20.10 -5.88
CA ARG A 99 -20.40 -20.09 -7.35
C ARG A 99 -19.11 -20.63 -7.97
N VAL A 100 -17.95 -20.34 -7.36
CA VAL A 100 -16.66 -20.87 -7.82
C VAL A 100 -16.55 -22.36 -7.54
N LEU A 101 -17.08 -22.84 -6.41
CA LEU A 101 -17.10 -24.26 -6.06
C LEU A 101 -18.10 -25.07 -6.91
N GLN A 102 -19.28 -24.53 -7.22
CA GLN A 102 -20.31 -25.19 -8.04
C GLN A 102 -19.90 -25.40 -9.51
N GLY A 103 -18.95 -24.61 -10.02
CA GLY A 103 -18.40 -24.78 -11.37
C GLY A 103 -17.22 -25.75 -11.47
N SER A 104 -16.78 -26.35 -10.35
CA SER A 104 -15.62 -27.23 -10.32
C SER A 104 -16.04 -28.71 -10.27
N PRO A 105 -15.65 -29.55 -11.25
CA PRO A 105 -16.01 -30.98 -11.26
C PRO A 105 -15.47 -31.76 -10.05
N THR A 106 -14.47 -31.24 -9.33
CA THR A 106 -13.86 -31.90 -8.16
C THR A 106 -14.59 -31.65 -6.85
N ALA A 107 -15.48 -30.66 -6.76
CA ALA A 107 -16.26 -30.40 -5.54
C ALA A 107 -17.34 -31.47 -5.28
N LYS A 108 -17.75 -32.21 -6.32
CA LYS A 108 -18.76 -33.27 -6.22
C LYS A 108 -18.25 -34.55 -5.54
N THR A 109 -16.94 -34.76 -5.42
CA THR A 109 -16.41 -36.05 -4.94
C THR A 109 -16.09 -36.05 -3.44
N ALA A 110 -15.89 -34.88 -2.83
CA ALA A 110 -15.53 -34.77 -1.41
C ALA A 110 -16.75 -34.71 -0.46
N GLY A 111 -17.93 -34.29 -0.95
CA GLY A 111 -19.12 -34.10 -0.10
C GLY A 111 -20.01 -35.33 0.10
N THR A 112 -19.86 -36.36 -0.73
CA THR A 112 -20.83 -37.47 -0.79
C THR A 112 -20.43 -38.70 0.04
N ALA A 113 -19.22 -38.76 0.58
CA ALA A 113 -18.73 -39.92 1.35
C ALA A 113 -18.89 -39.77 2.87
N ALA A 114 -19.26 -38.58 3.38
CA ALA A 114 -19.33 -38.31 4.83
C ALA A 114 -20.76 -38.16 5.40
N LEU A 115 -21.80 -38.21 4.56
CA LEU A 115 -23.20 -38.16 5.02
C LEU A 115 -23.85 -39.53 4.85
N GLY A 116 -23.54 -40.42 5.80
CA GLY A 116 -24.36 -41.60 6.05
C GLY A 116 -25.79 -41.18 6.36
N ARG A 117 -26.76 -41.91 5.78
CA ARG A 117 -28.20 -41.79 6.03
C ARG A 117 -28.46 -41.52 7.52
N ARG A 118 -28.97 -40.33 7.83
CA ARG A 118 -29.70 -40.08 9.06
C ARG A 118 -31.13 -39.73 8.69
N ASP A 119 -32.03 -40.41 9.37
CA ASP A 119 -33.46 -40.39 9.14
C ASP A 119 -34.05 -38.99 9.32
N ALA A 120 -35.15 -38.80 8.60
CA ALA A 120 -35.90 -37.56 8.53
C ALA A 120 -36.49 -37.17 9.90
N GLY A 121 -36.20 -35.95 10.36
CA GLY A 121 -36.91 -35.34 11.48
C GLY A 121 -36.01 -34.62 12.49
N GLY A 122 -35.36 -33.54 12.08
CA GLY A 122 -34.67 -32.65 13.00
C GLY A 122 -34.22 -31.37 12.32
N LEU A 123 -34.82 -30.23 12.70
CA LEU A 123 -34.27 -28.92 12.39
C LEU A 123 -32.90 -28.83 13.09
N VAL A 124 -31.82 -28.94 12.34
CA VAL A 124 -30.47 -28.64 12.84
C VAL A 124 -30.22 -27.16 12.58
N GLU A 125 -30.39 -26.36 13.62
CA GLU A 125 -29.88 -24.99 13.69
C GLU A 125 -28.34 -25.00 13.57
N GLY A 126 -27.81 -24.16 12.67
CA GLY A 126 -26.48 -23.58 12.80
C GLY A 126 -25.28 -24.53 12.74
N VAL A 127 -25.10 -25.27 11.65
CA VAL A 127 -23.74 -25.74 11.32
C VAL A 127 -22.92 -24.50 10.94
N GLU A 128 -22.02 -24.08 11.84
CA GLU A 128 -21.10 -22.95 11.66
C GLU A 128 -20.43 -23.03 10.29
N ALA A 129 -20.80 -22.13 9.38
CA ALA A 129 -20.27 -22.08 8.03
C ALA A 129 -18.74 -21.88 8.01
N ASP A 130 -18.17 -21.31 9.08
CA ASP A 130 -16.74 -21.15 9.29
C ASP A 130 -16.01 -22.50 9.42
N ALA A 131 -16.65 -23.53 9.98
CA ALA A 131 -16.06 -24.85 10.14
C ALA A 131 -15.88 -25.57 8.78
N VAL A 132 -16.82 -25.38 7.85
CA VAL A 132 -16.78 -26.01 6.52
C VAL A 132 -15.61 -25.45 5.68
N HIS A 133 -15.30 -24.17 5.83
CA HIS A 133 -14.18 -23.53 5.14
C HIS A 133 -12.81 -23.89 5.72
N ALA A 134 -12.76 -24.29 6.99
CA ALA A 134 -11.53 -24.69 7.65
C ALA A 134 -10.94 -25.98 7.08
N GLU A 135 -11.73 -26.90 6.52
CA GLU A 135 -11.21 -28.18 6.01
C GLU A 135 -11.18 -28.29 4.48
N THR A 136 -11.76 -27.32 3.77
CA THR A 136 -11.84 -27.37 2.31
C THR A 136 -10.48 -27.07 1.67
N TRP A 137 -10.01 -27.96 0.81
CA TRP A 137 -8.81 -27.78 -0.02
C TRP A 137 -9.19 -27.48 -1.47
N VAL A 138 -8.53 -26.49 -2.07
CA VAL A 138 -8.78 -26.04 -3.43
C VAL A 138 -7.53 -26.15 -4.30
N ARG A 139 -7.72 -26.47 -5.58
CA ARG A 139 -6.61 -26.54 -6.55
C ARG A 139 -6.01 -25.16 -6.83
N ALA A 140 -4.76 -25.15 -7.32
CA ALA A 140 -4.03 -23.94 -7.71
C ALA A 140 -4.84 -22.97 -8.60
N GLU A 141 -5.57 -23.51 -9.58
CA GLU A 141 -6.42 -22.73 -10.51
C GLU A 141 -7.53 -21.96 -9.76
N VAL A 142 -8.20 -22.63 -8.82
CA VAL A 142 -9.29 -22.04 -8.03
C VAL A 142 -8.74 -20.97 -7.09
N ALA A 143 -7.64 -21.27 -6.39
CA ALA A 143 -6.96 -20.29 -5.54
C ALA A 143 -6.47 -19.06 -6.34
N ALA A 144 -5.96 -19.27 -7.55
CA ALA A 144 -5.52 -18.20 -8.44
C ALA A 144 -6.68 -17.28 -8.86
N ARG A 145 -7.85 -17.87 -9.15
CA ARG A 145 -9.08 -17.13 -9.46
C ARG A 145 -9.60 -16.32 -8.28
N ILE A 146 -9.61 -16.89 -7.07
CA ILE A 146 -10.02 -16.19 -5.84
C ILE A 146 -9.09 -15.01 -5.55
N LEU A 147 -7.78 -15.22 -5.61
CA LEU A 147 -6.77 -14.20 -5.30
C LEU A 147 -6.56 -13.17 -6.43
N GLY A 148 -7.13 -13.39 -7.61
CA GLY A 148 -6.83 -12.60 -8.81
C GLY A 148 -5.34 -12.64 -9.17
N LEU A 149 -4.73 -13.82 -9.15
CA LEU A 149 -3.31 -14.07 -9.46
C LEU A 149 -3.16 -15.11 -10.56
N SER A 150 -1.93 -15.30 -11.08
CA SER A 150 -1.59 -16.46 -11.89
C SER A 150 -1.32 -17.70 -11.02
N GLU A 151 -1.59 -18.89 -11.55
CA GLU A 151 -1.28 -20.17 -10.87
C GLU A 151 0.18 -20.27 -10.45
N VAL A 152 1.10 -19.79 -11.30
CA VAL A 152 2.53 -19.74 -11.00
C VAL A 152 2.79 -18.93 -9.73
N ARG A 153 2.13 -17.77 -9.58
CA ARG A 153 2.30 -16.92 -8.39
C ARG A 153 1.70 -17.56 -7.15
N VAL A 154 0.56 -18.25 -7.25
CA VAL A 154 0.00 -19.04 -6.14
C VAL A 154 0.99 -20.12 -5.70
N GLY A 155 1.63 -20.82 -6.64
CA GLY A 155 2.69 -21.79 -6.35
C GLY A 155 3.90 -21.19 -5.65
N VAL A 156 4.30 -19.96 -6.03
CA VAL A 156 5.34 -19.22 -5.31
C VAL A 156 4.89 -18.85 -3.89
N LEU A 157 3.66 -18.35 -3.70
CA LEU A 157 3.13 -18.03 -2.37
C LEU A 157 3.04 -19.25 -1.45
N GLY A 158 2.71 -20.42 -1.99
CA GLY A 158 2.76 -21.67 -1.26
C GLY A 158 4.18 -22.09 -0.87
N ARG A 159 5.18 -21.86 -1.74
CA ARG A 159 6.60 -22.10 -1.40
C ARG A 159 7.13 -21.12 -0.35
N GLU A 160 6.65 -19.87 -0.38
CA GLU A 160 6.94 -18.84 0.63
C GLU A 160 6.24 -19.11 1.98
N GLY A 161 5.40 -20.16 2.10
CA GLY A 161 4.67 -20.47 3.33
C GLY A 161 3.49 -19.54 3.62
N ARG A 162 3.09 -18.69 2.66
CA ARG A 162 1.97 -17.75 2.81
C ARG A 162 0.61 -18.39 2.59
N LEU A 163 0.57 -19.54 1.93
CA LEU A 163 -0.62 -20.37 1.76
C LEU A 163 -0.30 -21.76 2.31
N GLU A 164 -1.22 -22.30 3.10
CA GLU A 164 -1.15 -23.69 3.51
C GLU A 164 -1.38 -24.57 2.30
N ARG A 165 -0.39 -25.41 1.97
CA ARG A 165 -0.42 -26.27 0.79
C ARG A 165 -0.23 -27.72 1.18
N ARG A 166 -0.89 -28.62 0.46
CA ARG A 166 -0.63 -30.05 0.47
C ARG A 166 -0.40 -30.54 -0.95
N PHE A 167 0.38 -31.59 -1.10
CA PHE A 167 0.50 -32.28 -2.38
C PHE A 167 -0.60 -33.33 -2.41
N GLY A 168 -1.48 -33.29 -3.41
CA GLY A 168 -2.52 -34.31 -3.57
C GLY A 168 -1.86 -35.70 -3.63
N SER A 169 -2.51 -36.72 -3.06
CA SER A 169 -1.90 -38.03 -2.97
C SER A 169 -1.53 -38.55 -4.37
N VAL A 170 -0.35 -39.15 -4.50
CA VAL A 170 0.10 -39.71 -5.78
C VAL A 170 -0.91 -40.76 -6.27
N ALA A 171 -1.57 -41.47 -5.34
CA ALA A 171 -2.60 -42.47 -5.62
C ALA A 171 -3.86 -41.86 -6.28
N GLU A 172 -4.41 -40.77 -5.75
CA GLU A 172 -5.56 -40.09 -6.37
C GLU A 172 -5.21 -39.52 -7.74
N GLN A 173 -3.99 -39.00 -7.89
CA GLN A 173 -3.50 -38.53 -9.19
C GLN A 173 -3.34 -39.67 -10.19
N MET A 174 -2.83 -40.83 -9.76
CA MET A 174 -2.73 -42.04 -10.58
C MET A 174 -4.12 -42.57 -10.97
N ALA A 175 -5.08 -42.54 -10.05
CA ALA A 175 -6.46 -42.98 -10.29
C ALA A 175 -7.17 -42.07 -11.33
N ALA A 176 -7.07 -40.74 -11.17
CA ALA A 176 -7.61 -39.80 -12.15
C ALA A 176 -6.92 -39.95 -13.53
N ARG A 177 -5.62 -40.20 -13.56
CA ARG A 177 -4.85 -40.41 -14.81
C ARG A 177 -5.20 -41.70 -15.54
N ARG A 178 -5.58 -42.77 -14.82
CA ARG A 178 -6.06 -44.01 -15.45
C ARG A 178 -7.38 -43.81 -16.18
N ALA A 179 -8.24 -42.92 -15.69
CA ALA A 179 -9.52 -42.61 -16.34
C ALA A 179 -9.33 -41.85 -17.67
N ASP A 180 -8.29 -41.00 -17.79
CA ASP A 180 -8.09 -40.13 -18.96
C ASP A 180 -7.20 -40.74 -20.07
N GLY A 181 -6.64 -41.94 -19.89
CA GLY A 181 -5.87 -42.65 -20.93
C GLY A 181 -4.57 -41.96 -21.42
N ALA A 182 -4.19 -40.82 -20.83
CA ALA A 182 -3.07 -40.00 -21.30
C ALA A 182 -1.73 -40.42 -20.67
N ARG A 183 -0.71 -40.67 -21.51
CA ARG A 183 0.66 -40.97 -21.06
C ARG A 183 1.33 -39.76 -20.39
N PRO A 184 2.13 -39.95 -19.33
CA PRO A 184 2.65 -38.87 -18.50
C PRO A 184 3.75 -38.08 -19.21
N ARG A 185 3.50 -36.81 -19.53
CA ARG A 185 4.56 -35.83 -19.80
C ARG A 185 4.66 -34.86 -18.62
N GLY A 186 5.58 -35.15 -17.70
CA GLY A 186 6.38 -34.20 -16.91
C GLY A 186 5.74 -33.14 -16.01
N ARG A 187 4.41 -33.03 -15.89
CA ARG A 187 3.82 -31.99 -15.02
C ARG A 187 3.95 -32.39 -13.54
N PRO A 188 4.54 -31.54 -12.67
CA PRO A 188 4.67 -31.81 -11.25
C PRO A 188 3.30 -32.03 -10.59
N PRO A 189 3.26 -32.76 -9.46
CA PRO A 189 2.00 -33.09 -8.78
C PRO A 189 1.19 -31.83 -8.47
N ALA A 190 -0.12 -31.92 -8.70
CA ALA A 190 -1.03 -30.81 -8.44
C ALA A 190 -0.99 -30.46 -6.94
N CYS A 191 -0.58 -29.23 -6.62
CA CYS A 191 -0.66 -28.70 -5.26
C CYS A 191 -2.10 -28.25 -4.99
N GLU A 192 -2.61 -28.59 -3.81
CA GLU A 192 -3.86 -28.08 -3.27
C GLU A 192 -3.55 -27.10 -2.13
N TYR A 193 -4.43 -26.13 -1.94
CA TYR A 193 -4.29 -25.05 -0.97
C TYR A 193 -5.50 -25.00 -0.06
N ARG A 194 -5.31 -24.77 1.23
CA ARG A 194 -6.42 -24.67 2.18
C ARG A 194 -7.23 -23.41 1.90
N LEU A 195 -8.54 -23.54 1.71
CA LEU A 195 -9.41 -22.43 1.30
C LEU A 195 -9.38 -21.28 2.31
N SER A 196 -9.39 -21.58 3.61
CA SER A 196 -9.25 -20.57 4.67
C SER A 196 -7.96 -19.73 4.52
N SER A 197 -6.83 -20.35 4.20
CA SER A 197 -5.57 -19.64 3.96
C SER A 197 -5.63 -18.74 2.72
N VAL A 198 -6.35 -19.15 1.68
CA VAL A 198 -6.57 -18.37 0.45
C VAL A 198 -7.45 -17.15 0.75
N ILE A 199 -8.54 -17.32 1.50
CA ILE A 199 -9.44 -16.23 1.90
C ILE A 199 -8.71 -15.23 2.82
N ARG A 200 -7.97 -15.72 3.82
CA ARG A 200 -7.14 -14.85 4.69
C ARG A 200 -6.16 -14.01 3.88
N LEU A 201 -5.47 -14.61 2.91
CA LEU A 201 -4.52 -13.89 2.06
C LEU A 201 -5.21 -12.87 1.14
N LEU A 202 -6.44 -13.14 0.69
CA LEU A 202 -7.25 -12.17 -0.03
C LEU A 202 -7.55 -10.95 0.85
N ALA A 203 -8.06 -11.18 2.07
CA ALA A 203 -8.35 -10.12 3.03
C ALA A 203 -7.12 -9.28 3.40
N GLU A 204 -5.96 -9.91 3.60
CA GLU A 204 -4.67 -9.22 3.81
C GLU A 204 -4.32 -8.32 2.62
N ARG A 205 -4.52 -8.80 1.39
CA ARG A 205 -4.22 -8.03 0.18
C ARG A 205 -5.17 -6.87 -0.02
N GLU A 206 -6.45 -7.05 0.24
CA GLU A 206 -7.43 -5.97 0.18
C GLU A 206 -7.10 -4.90 1.22
N SER A 207 -6.77 -5.30 2.45
CA SER A 207 -6.31 -4.39 3.51
C SER A 207 -5.01 -3.65 3.12
N ALA A 208 -4.04 -4.35 2.53
CA ALA A 208 -2.80 -3.77 2.03
C ALA A 208 -3.03 -2.84 0.82
N GLN A 209 -3.99 -3.18 -0.04
CA GLN A 209 -4.39 -2.34 -1.16
C GLN A 209 -5.11 -1.09 -0.67
N TRP A 210 -5.98 -1.20 0.33
CA TRP A 210 -6.65 -0.06 0.97
C TRP A 210 -5.67 0.88 1.64
N SER A 211 -4.62 0.35 2.28
CA SER A 211 -3.56 1.18 2.88
C SER A 211 -2.63 1.81 1.83
N ARG A 212 -2.32 1.11 0.72
CA ARG A 212 -1.42 1.64 -0.34
C ARG A 212 -2.11 2.55 -1.35
N ALA A 213 -3.37 2.31 -1.67
CA ALA A 213 -4.13 3.10 -2.66
C ALA A 213 -4.41 4.52 -2.17
N GLN A 214 -4.23 4.80 -0.89
CA GLN A 214 -4.38 6.13 -0.31
C GLN A 214 -3.06 6.88 -0.32
N THR A 215 -2.66 7.36 -1.49
CA THR A 215 -1.61 8.39 -1.54
C THR A 215 -2.21 9.74 -1.13
N PRO A 216 -1.48 10.61 -0.42
CA PRO A 216 -1.95 11.95 -0.07
C PRO A 216 -2.37 12.81 -1.28
N HIS A 217 -1.92 12.45 -2.48
CA HIS A 217 -2.34 13.06 -3.75
C HIS A 217 -3.73 12.62 -4.19
N ALA A 218 -4.04 11.31 -4.07
CA ALA A 218 -5.37 10.77 -4.38
C ALA A 218 -6.47 11.37 -3.46
N TRP A 219 -6.11 11.82 -2.26
CA TRP A 219 -7.00 12.57 -1.35
C TRP A 219 -7.34 13.98 -1.84
N ARG A 220 -6.46 14.62 -2.62
CA ARG A 220 -6.67 15.98 -3.13
C ARG A 220 -7.60 16.02 -4.35
N GLU A 221 -7.58 14.99 -5.18
CA GLU A 221 -8.29 14.96 -6.47
C GLU A 221 -9.60 14.15 -6.47
N GLY A 222 -9.79 13.24 -5.51
CA GLY A 222 -11.00 12.41 -5.43
C GLY A 222 -12.17 13.10 -4.71
N ARG A 223 -13.36 13.17 -5.34
CA ARG A 223 -14.64 13.54 -4.67
C ARG A 223 -15.02 12.57 -3.53
N THR A 224 -14.42 11.40 -3.46
CA THR A 224 -14.89 10.28 -2.64
C THR A 224 -14.32 10.20 -1.22
N ARG A 225 -13.60 11.22 -0.73
CA ARG A 225 -13.32 11.42 0.71
C ARG A 225 -12.62 12.77 0.90
N LYS A 226 -13.39 13.86 0.79
CA LYS A 226 -13.08 15.04 1.61
C LYS A 226 -13.05 14.58 3.07
N PRO A 227 -12.25 15.19 3.97
CA PRO A 227 -12.42 14.95 5.41
C PRO A 227 -13.92 14.98 5.71
N PHE A 228 -14.43 13.99 6.45
CA PHE A 228 -15.86 13.89 6.79
C PHE A 228 -16.22 15.12 7.63
N ILE A 229 -16.48 16.23 6.93
CA ILE A 229 -16.95 17.48 7.44
C ILE A 229 -18.44 17.46 7.15
N ARG A 230 -19.20 17.06 8.16
CA ARG A 230 -20.66 17.10 8.06
C ARG A 230 -21.09 18.56 8.10
N SER A 231 -22.03 18.91 7.22
CA SER A 231 -22.57 20.27 7.11
C SER A 231 -23.61 20.58 8.18
N ARG A 232 -24.35 19.58 8.66
CA ARG A 232 -25.26 19.72 9.80
C ARG A 232 -24.48 19.61 11.09
N ILE A 233 -24.49 20.67 11.89
CA ILE A 233 -23.88 20.73 13.23
C ILE A 233 -24.82 20.05 14.23
N GLU A 234 -25.00 18.74 14.05
CA GLU A 234 -25.72 17.89 14.98
C GLU A 234 -24.72 16.88 15.55
N ALA A 235 -24.61 16.87 16.87
CA ALA A 235 -23.78 15.89 17.56
C ALA A 235 -24.41 14.49 17.38
N PRO A 236 -23.59 13.42 17.28
CA PRO A 236 -24.11 12.06 17.47
C PRO A 236 -24.91 11.95 18.77
N ALA A 237 -25.93 11.10 18.82
CA ALA A 237 -26.72 10.90 20.03
C ALA A 237 -25.81 10.51 21.21
N GLY A 238 -25.91 11.24 22.32
CA GLY A 238 -25.09 11.03 23.53
C GLY A 238 -23.66 11.59 23.46
N ASP A 239 -23.35 12.40 22.44
CA ASP A 239 -22.03 13.03 22.29
C ASP A 239 -22.16 14.55 22.26
N ARG A 240 -21.10 15.25 22.67
CA ARG A 240 -21.04 16.71 22.67
C ARG A 240 -20.07 17.18 21.58
N LEU A 241 -20.47 18.23 20.85
CA LEU A 241 -19.56 18.92 19.96
C LEU A 241 -18.71 19.91 20.76
N ILE A 242 -17.38 19.76 20.65
CA ILE A 242 -16.39 20.64 21.27
C ILE A 242 -15.67 21.46 20.22
N SER A 243 -15.22 22.65 20.61
CA SER A 243 -14.45 23.54 19.76
C SER A 243 -13.05 22.98 19.49
N ARG A 244 -12.40 23.50 18.44
CA ARG A 244 -11.00 23.21 18.13
C ARG A 244 -10.05 23.51 19.31
N SER A 245 -10.35 24.51 20.14
CA SER A 245 -9.52 24.88 21.30
C SER A 245 -9.65 23.86 22.43
N GLU A 246 -10.87 23.44 22.76
CA GLU A 246 -11.12 22.40 23.77
C GLU A 246 -10.48 21.06 23.34
N ALA A 247 -10.65 20.68 22.07
CA ALA A 247 -10.02 19.46 21.55
C ALA A 247 -8.48 19.52 21.60
N ALA A 248 -7.89 20.70 21.37
CA ALA A 248 -6.46 20.92 21.52
C ALA A 248 -5.99 20.78 22.97
N GLY A 249 -6.80 21.24 23.94
CA GLY A 249 -6.59 21.03 25.37
C GLY A 249 -6.56 19.54 25.73
N ILE A 250 -7.59 18.78 25.35
CA ILE A 250 -7.69 17.34 25.61
C ILE A 250 -6.49 16.58 25.00
N LEU A 251 -6.10 16.94 23.78
CA LEU A 251 -4.97 16.32 23.10
C LEU A 251 -3.61 16.85 23.60
N GLY A 252 -3.52 17.99 24.28
CA GLY A 252 -2.25 18.63 24.59
C GLY A 252 -1.41 18.93 23.33
N VAL A 253 -2.06 19.46 22.29
CA VAL A 253 -1.43 19.91 21.03
C VAL A 253 -1.91 21.32 20.69
N ALA A 254 -1.21 22.03 19.78
CA ALA A 254 -1.69 23.32 19.31
C ALA A 254 -3.01 23.20 18.51
N PRO A 255 -3.94 24.19 18.58
CA PRO A 255 -5.19 24.18 17.81
C PRO A 255 -5.02 23.97 16.30
N ALA A 256 -3.95 24.54 15.71
CA ALA A 256 -3.62 24.32 14.31
C ALA A 256 -3.39 22.84 13.97
N ARG A 257 -2.78 22.07 14.89
CA ARG A 257 -2.54 20.63 14.68
C ARG A 257 -3.83 19.84 14.65
N VAL A 258 -4.86 20.24 15.40
CA VAL A 258 -6.19 19.61 15.36
C VAL A 258 -6.80 19.72 13.96
N SER A 259 -6.70 20.89 13.32
CA SER A 259 -7.13 21.06 11.91
C SER A 259 -6.36 20.14 10.96
N VAL A 260 -5.06 19.93 11.19
CA VAL A 260 -4.27 18.98 10.40
C VAL A 260 -4.74 17.53 10.65
N LEU A 261 -5.07 17.15 11.89
CA LEU A 261 -5.60 15.82 12.18
C LEU A 261 -6.96 15.56 11.49
N VAL A 262 -7.82 16.58 11.39
CA VAL A 262 -9.06 16.49 10.61
C VAL A 262 -8.76 16.37 9.12
N ALA A 263 -7.83 17.16 8.59
CA ALA A 263 -7.40 17.07 7.19
C ALA A 263 -6.73 15.72 6.85
N GLU A 264 -6.02 15.13 7.81
CA GLU A 264 -5.42 13.79 7.72
C GLU A 264 -6.46 12.67 7.85
N GLY A 265 -7.74 12.99 8.15
CA GLY A 265 -8.81 12.02 8.35
C GLY A 265 -8.71 11.22 9.65
N ARG A 266 -7.91 11.67 10.62
CA ARG A 266 -7.76 11.02 11.94
C ARG A 266 -8.86 11.41 12.92
N LEU A 267 -9.42 12.60 12.74
CA LEU A 267 -10.56 13.12 13.50
C LEU A 267 -11.66 13.53 12.52
N PHE A 268 -12.92 13.42 12.95
CA PHE A 268 -14.05 13.98 12.22
C PHE A 268 -14.28 15.42 12.66
N GLY A 269 -14.73 16.22 11.70
CA GLY A 269 -15.04 17.63 11.92
C GLY A 269 -16.47 17.94 11.51
N TRP A 270 -17.03 18.97 12.08
CA TRP A 270 -18.31 19.55 11.68
C TRP A 270 -18.05 21.03 11.41
N GLN A 271 -18.44 21.48 10.22
CA GLN A 271 -18.38 22.88 9.84
C GLN A 271 -19.67 23.21 9.10
N GLU A 272 -20.26 24.36 9.40
CA GLU A 272 -21.43 24.87 8.70
C GLU A 272 -21.17 25.02 7.18
N HIS A 273 -19.98 25.51 6.83
CA HIS A 273 -19.53 25.66 5.45
C HIS A 273 -18.18 24.94 5.25
N PRO A 274 -18.20 23.65 4.85
CA PRO A 274 -16.99 22.85 4.72
C PRO A 274 -15.99 23.48 3.76
N GLY A 275 -14.77 23.73 4.24
CA GLY A 275 -13.66 24.26 3.44
C GLY A 275 -13.60 25.79 3.30
N LYS A 276 -14.57 26.53 3.86
CA LYS A 276 -14.49 27.99 3.91
C LYS A 276 -13.54 28.42 5.04
N PRO A 277 -12.50 29.25 4.75
CA PRO A 277 -11.63 29.77 5.80
C PRO A 277 -12.44 30.63 6.78
N GLY A 278 -12.12 30.54 8.07
CA GLY A 278 -12.80 31.29 9.14
C GLY A 278 -14.04 30.59 9.72
N CYS A 279 -14.59 29.56 9.07
CA CYS A 279 -15.71 28.82 9.65
C CYS A 279 -15.28 27.97 10.86
N PRO A 280 -16.00 28.04 12.00
CA PRO A 280 -15.72 27.24 13.18
C PRO A 280 -15.69 25.75 12.85
N LEU A 281 -14.73 25.04 13.45
CA LEU A 281 -14.58 23.59 13.34
C LEU A 281 -14.95 22.97 14.69
N TRP A 282 -16.02 22.19 14.68
CA TRP A 282 -16.52 21.43 15.82
C TRP A 282 -16.07 19.98 15.69
N LEU A 283 -15.81 19.32 16.81
CA LEU A 283 -15.37 17.92 16.87
C LEU A 283 -16.19 17.16 17.91
N SER A 284 -16.37 15.87 17.70
CA SER A 284 -16.97 14.96 18.67
C SER A 284 -16.05 14.81 19.90
N GLU A 285 -16.55 15.12 21.09
CA GLU A 285 -15.80 15.00 22.34
C GLU A 285 -15.37 13.54 22.58
N ALA A 286 -16.29 12.58 22.43
CA ALA A 286 -15.99 11.17 22.60
C ALA A 286 -14.90 10.69 21.63
N GLN A 287 -14.94 11.13 20.37
CA GLN A 287 -13.89 10.80 19.40
C GLN A 287 -12.53 11.38 19.79
N VAL A 288 -12.50 12.64 20.23
CA VAL A 288 -11.26 13.28 20.64
C VAL A 288 -10.64 12.55 21.82
N TRP A 289 -11.44 12.12 22.80
CA TRP A 289 -10.97 11.30 23.93
C TRP A 289 -10.46 9.92 23.49
N ARG A 290 -11.17 9.20 22.61
CA ARG A 290 -10.68 7.93 22.05
C ARG A 290 -9.35 8.12 21.33
N TYR A 291 -9.23 9.18 20.54
CA TYR A 291 -7.99 9.49 19.84
C TYR A 291 -6.87 9.86 20.81
N ALA A 292 -7.17 10.63 21.86
CA ALA A 292 -6.21 11.00 22.90
C ALA A 292 -5.55 9.77 23.54
N HIS A 293 -6.34 8.74 23.80
CA HIS A 293 -5.91 7.47 24.41
C HIS A 293 -5.43 6.41 23.40
N SER A 294 -5.40 6.71 22.10
CA SER A 294 -4.94 5.76 21.10
C SER A 294 -3.46 5.40 21.30
N ALA A 295 -3.16 4.10 21.38
CA ALA A 295 -1.80 3.60 21.56
C ALA A 295 -0.83 4.10 20.46
N ASP A 296 -1.27 4.15 19.19
CA ASP A 296 -0.45 4.67 18.10
C ASP A 296 -0.09 6.15 18.30
N ARG A 297 -1.04 6.95 18.78
CA ARG A 297 -0.81 8.37 19.07
C ARG A 297 0.19 8.54 20.21
N LEU A 298 0.00 7.81 21.31
CA LEU A 298 0.89 7.85 22.46
C LEU A 298 2.31 7.43 22.07
N ARG A 299 2.46 6.34 21.30
CA ARG A 299 3.74 5.89 20.76
C ARG A 299 4.47 6.96 19.95
N ARG A 300 3.77 7.63 19.02
CA ARG A 300 4.36 8.73 18.24
C ARG A 300 4.77 9.91 19.11
N ARG A 301 3.97 10.24 20.14
CA ARG A 301 4.27 11.33 21.06
C ARG A 301 5.51 11.03 21.91
N ARG A 302 5.64 9.81 22.43
CA ARG A 302 6.84 9.34 23.13
C ARG A 302 8.08 9.44 22.24
N SER A 303 7.99 8.92 21.02
CA SER A 303 9.07 9.00 20.02
C SER A 303 9.49 10.45 19.71
N GLN A 304 8.54 11.39 19.59
CA GLN A 304 8.85 12.81 19.38
C GLN A 304 9.54 13.47 20.58
N ARG A 305 9.29 12.98 21.79
CA ARG A 305 9.97 13.44 23.01
C ARG A 305 11.33 12.77 23.24
N GLY A 306 11.68 11.79 22.41
CA GLY A 306 12.84 10.94 22.66
C GLY A 306 12.66 10.05 23.90
N GLU A 307 11.42 9.89 24.39
CA GLU A 307 11.15 8.92 25.45
C GLU A 307 11.39 7.52 24.87
N PRO A 308 12.25 6.70 25.49
CA PRO A 308 12.48 5.34 25.04
C PRO A 308 11.14 4.60 25.04
N GLN A 309 10.85 3.95 23.91
CA GLN A 309 9.66 3.14 23.81
C GLN A 309 9.92 1.86 24.61
N GLU A 310 9.26 1.71 25.76
CA GLU A 310 9.11 0.40 26.39
C GLU A 310 8.39 -0.50 25.38
N LEU A 311 9.16 -1.37 24.79
CA LEU A 311 8.67 -2.36 23.86
C LEU A 311 8.33 -3.59 24.71
N PRO A 312 7.27 -4.35 24.35
CA PRO A 312 7.07 -5.65 24.96
C PRO A 312 8.37 -6.45 24.89
N PRO A 313 8.74 -7.24 25.92
CA PRO A 313 10.00 -7.99 25.93
C PRO A 313 10.19 -8.87 24.68
N GLU A 314 9.10 -9.33 24.07
CA GLU A 314 9.11 -10.07 22.81
C GLU A 314 9.52 -9.21 21.61
N GLU A 315 9.06 -7.95 21.53
CA GLU A 315 9.44 -7.01 20.47
C GLU A 315 10.89 -6.55 20.62
N GLU A 316 11.37 -6.39 21.87
CA GLU A 316 12.78 -6.10 22.16
C GLU A 316 13.67 -7.24 21.65
N ARG A 317 13.38 -8.49 22.04
CA ARG A 317 14.09 -9.68 21.53
C ARG A 317 14.03 -9.78 20.01
N ALA A 318 12.88 -9.50 19.39
CA ALA A 318 12.77 -9.53 17.94
C ALA A 318 13.60 -8.42 17.27
N MET A 319 13.76 -7.26 17.91
CA MET A 319 14.63 -6.20 17.42
C MET A 319 16.10 -6.51 17.62
N GLU A 320 16.47 -7.13 18.74
CA GLU A 320 17.82 -7.64 18.98
C GLU A 320 18.20 -8.69 17.93
N ILE A 321 17.37 -9.71 17.71
CA ILE A 321 17.60 -10.73 16.67
C ILE A 321 17.75 -10.08 15.28
N ARG A 322 16.95 -9.05 14.97
CA ARG A 322 17.09 -8.31 13.69
C ARG A 322 18.35 -7.46 13.64
N ALA A 323 18.77 -6.87 14.76
CA ALA A 323 19.99 -6.09 14.87
C ALA A 323 21.21 -7.00 14.70
N GLU A 324 21.25 -8.14 15.38
CA GLU A 324 22.25 -9.19 15.26
C GLU A 324 22.30 -9.75 13.84
N ALA A 325 21.16 -10.12 13.25
CA ALA A 325 21.11 -10.58 11.86
C ALA A 325 21.64 -9.53 10.87
N ARG A 326 21.35 -8.24 11.12
CA ARG A 326 21.89 -7.14 10.32
C ARG A 326 23.39 -6.97 10.54
N GLU A 327 23.90 -7.20 11.74
CA GLU A 327 25.32 -7.11 12.09
C GLU A 327 26.13 -8.28 11.53
N MET A 328 25.60 -9.50 11.62
CA MET A 328 26.14 -10.69 10.95
C MET A 328 26.21 -10.47 9.44
N TRP A 329 25.10 -10.03 8.82
CA TRP A 329 25.07 -9.72 7.39
C TRP A 329 26.11 -8.66 6.99
N ARG A 330 26.29 -7.62 7.81
CA ARG A 330 27.33 -6.59 7.58
C ARG A 330 28.73 -7.16 7.65
N THR A 331 29.01 -7.98 8.66
CA THR A 331 30.31 -8.61 8.88
C THR A 331 30.67 -9.54 7.72
N GLU A 332 29.72 -10.38 7.29
CA GLU A 332 29.87 -11.25 6.12
C GLU A 332 30.18 -10.47 4.83
N HIS A 333 29.67 -9.25 4.70
CA HIS A 333 29.87 -8.39 3.52
C HIS A 333 31.01 -7.37 3.70
N GLY A 334 31.79 -7.45 4.78
CA GLY A 334 32.92 -6.54 5.04
C GLY A 334 32.50 -5.08 5.29
N LEU A 335 31.25 -4.83 5.69
CA LEU A 335 30.74 -3.51 6.03
C LEU A 335 31.09 -3.19 7.49
N GLY A 336 32.29 -2.66 7.71
CA GLY A 336 32.82 -2.35 9.03
C GLY A 336 32.03 -1.26 9.78
N ALA A 337 32.37 -1.04 11.06
CA ALA A 337 31.71 -0.06 11.93
C ALA A 337 31.69 1.37 11.36
N ALA A 338 32.66 1.73 10.50
CA ALA A 338 32.73 3.03 9.81
C ALA A 338 31.51 3.31 8.90
N ASP A 339 30.79 2.28 8.46
CA ASP A 339 29.57 2.44 7.67
C ASP A 339 28.34 2.86 8.51
N ARG A 340 28.40 2.76 9.85
CA ARG A 340 27.30 3.15 10.76
C ARG A 340 27.01 4.65 10.73
N ASP A 341 28.03 5.48 10.54
CA ASP A 341 27.91 6.95 10.59
C ASP A 341 27.35 7.55 9.29
N GLY A 342 26.89 6.70 8.37
CA GLY A 342 26.40 7.12 7.06
C GLY A 342 27.51 7.38 6.05
N ASN A 343 28.78 7.14 6.43
CA ASN A 343 29.98 7.06 5.58
C ASN A 343 30.03 5.77 4.74
N GLY A 344 28.88 5.33 4.24
CA GLY A 344 28.82 4.14 3.38
C GLY A 344 29.77 4.27 2.18
N PRO A 345 30.12 3.17 1.49
CA PRO A 345 31.11 3.15 0.40
C PRO A 345 30.82 4.16 -0.73
N ALA A 346 29.57 4.60 -0.86
CA ALA A 346 29.16 5.66 -1.79
C ALA A 346 29.76 7.05 -1.47
N MET A 347 30.13 7.33 -0.21
CA MET A 347 30.81 8.57 0.20
C MET A 347 32.27 8.61 -0.27
N HIS A 348 32.90 7.45 -0.43
CA HIS A 348 34.30 7.33 -0.87
C HIS A 348 34.45 7.16 -2.38
N ARG A 349 33.34 7.05 -3.13
CA ARG A 349 33.41 7.01 -4.60
C ARG A 349 33.94 8.34 -5.13
N VAL A 350 35.11 8.28 -5.75
CA VAL A 350 35.71 9.41 -6.45
C VAL A 350 34.95 9.58 -7.77
N HIS A 351 34.23 10.69 -7.91
CA HIS A 351 33.46 11.03 -9.12
C HIS A 351 34.22 12.00 -10.04
N GLY A 352 35.56 11.94 -10.02
CA GLY A 352 36.44 12.87 -10.74
C GLY A 352 36.32 14.30 -10.19
N GLU A 353 36.08 15.26 -11.09
CA GLU A 353 35.87 16.68 -10.79
C GLU A 353 34.56 16.97 -10.04
N PHE A 354 33.64 16.01 -10.00
CA PHE A 354 32.33 16.18 -9.38
C PHE A 354 32.30 15.56 -7.98
N VAL A 355 31.50 16.16 -7.10
CA VAL A 355 31.19 15.64 -5.77
C VAL A 355 29.68 15.48 -5.62
N THR A 356 29.27 14.44 -4.89
CA THR A 356 27.86 14.21 -4.55
C THR A 356 27.35 15.26 -3.56
N THR A 357 26.03 15.37 -3.41
CA THR A 357 25.43 16.30 -2.42
C THR A 357 25.93 16.07 -1.00
N ARG A 358 26.19 14.81 -0.60
CA ARG A 358 26.73 14.51 0.75
C ARG A 358 28.20 14.90 0.89
N GLN A 359 29.02 14.57 -0.11
CA GLN A 359 30.44 14.98 -0.13
C GLN A 359 30.57 16.51 -0.10
N ALA A 360 29.75 17.24 -0.86
CA ALA A 360 29.72 18.70 -0.81
C ALA A 360 29.30 19.24 0.57
N ALA A 361 28.34 18.56 1.23
CA ALA A 361 27.91 18.93 2.58
C ALA A 361 29.05 18.79 3.60
N LEU A 362 29.82 17.69 3.51
CA LEU A 362 31.00 17.46 4.34
C LEU A 362 32.10 18.50 4.09
N LEU A 363 32.44 18.78 2.83
CA LEU A 363 33.45 19.79 2.48
C LEU A 363 33.08 21.20 2.97
N LEU A 364 31.78 21.54 2.96
CA LEU A 364 31.26 22.83 3.42
C LEU A 364 30.97 22.90 4.93
N GLY A 365 31.04 21.78 5.65
CA GLY A 365 30.64 21.71 7.06
C GLY A 365 29.16 22.04 7.29
N ILE A 366 28.25 21.64 6.40
CA ILE A 366 26.80 21.89 6.50
C ILE A 366 25.96 20.63 6.24
N GLY A 367 24.67 20.68 6.57
CA GLY A 367 23.74 19.60 6.23
C GLY A 367 23.43 19.50 4.72
N PRO A 368 23.14 18.30 4.18
CA PRO A 368 22.79 18.11 2.76
C PRO A 368 21.60 18.94 2.27
N GLY A 369 20.61 19.20 3.15
CA GLY A 369 19.48 20.08 2.85
C GLY A 369 19.90 21.53 2.58
N SER A 370 20.93 22.00 3.29
CA SER A 370 21.51 23.33 3.09
C SER A 370 22.22 23.43 1.74
N VAL A 371 22.94 22.39 1.30
CA VAL A 371 23.51 22.30 -0.06
C VAL A 371 22.41 22.42 -1.12
N GLY A 372 21.29 21.71 -0.94
CA GLY A 372 20.13 21.83 -1.82
C GLY A 372 19.51 23.24 -1.86
N SER A 373 19.55 23.96 -0.74
CA SER A 373 19.11 25.36 -0.67
C SER A 373 20.11 26.32 -1.33
N LEU A 374 21.42 26.11 -1.18
CA LEU A 374 22.45 26.88 -1.91
C LEU A 374 22.29 26.74 -3.42
N ARG A 375 22.02 25.52 -3.90
CA ARG A 375 21.70 25.26 -5.31
C ARG A 375 20.45 25.99 -5.76
N ARG A 376 19.34 25.89 -5.01
CA ARG A 376 18.08 26.57 -5.37
C ARG A 376 18.21 28.10 -5.40
N ARG A 377 19.14 28.65 -4.62
CA ARG A 377 19.48 30.08 -4.62
C ARG A 377 20.52 30.48 -5.67
N GLY A 378 21.02 29.55 -6.48
CA GLY A 378 22.03 29.81 -7.49
C GLY A 378 23.46 30.01 -6.97
N ARG A 379 23.70 29.80 -5.67
CA ARG A 379 25.05 29.94 -5.06
C ARG A 379 25.98 28.76 -5.32
N LEU A 380 25.44 27.62 -5.73
CA LEU A 380 26.20 26.43 -6.07
C LEU A 380 25.60 25.78 -7.32
N GLN A 381 26.39 25.62 -8.38
CA GLN A 381 25.89 25.07 -9.63
C GLN A 381 25.74 23.54 -9.53
N GLY A 382 24.50 23.07 -9.67
CA GLY A 382 24.18 21.64 -9.63
C GLY A 382 24.13 21.04 -11.04
N HIS A 383 24.88 19.97 -11.26
CA HIS A 383 24.85 19.16 -12.47
C HIS A 383 24.05 17.89 -12.24
N GLN A 384 23.05 17.61 -13.08
CA GLN A 384 22.36 16.32 -13.06
C GLN A 384 23.18 15.32 -13.88
N ARG A 385 23.46 14.15 -13.31
CA ARG A 385 24.00 13.05 -14.12
C ARG A 385 22.96 12.74 -15.22
N PRO A 386 23.35 12.68 -16.50
CA PRO A 386 22.44 12.32 -17.56
C PRO A 386 21.83 10.97 -17.21
N VAL A 387 20.50 10.92 -17.24
CA VAL A 387 19.76 9.69 -16.95
C VAL A 387 20.24 8.65 -17.96
N GLN A 388 21.04 7.68 -17.50
CA GLN A 388 21.43 6.56 -18.34
C GLN A 388 20.13 5.90 -18.81
N ARG A 389 19.89 5.96 -20.12
CA ARG A 389 18.74 5.29 -20.74
C ARG A 389 18.94 3.80 -20.50
N ARG A 390 18.12 3.23 -19.63
CA ARG A 390 18.19 1.80 -19.34
C ARG A 390 17.47 1.09 -20.48
N ARG A 391 18.17 0.15 -21.13
CA ARG A 391 17.54 -0.70 -22.15
C ARG A 391 16.57 -1.62 -21.43
N THR A 392 15.28 -1.33 -21.55
CA THR A 392 14.22 -2.23 -21.09
C THR A 392 13.77 -3.11 -22.25
N SER A 393 13.05 -4.20 -21.96
CA SER A 393 12.42 -5.03 -22.99
C SER A 393 11.41 -4.26 -23.86
N ARG A 394 11.04 -3.03 -23.47
CA ARG A 394 10.13 -2.13 -24.21
C ARG A 394 10.81 -0.96 -24.92
N GLY A 395 12.16 -0.95 -24.98
CA GLY A 395 12.95 0.11 -25.60
C GLY A 395 13.80 0.92 -24.62
N MET A 396 14.45 1.97 -25.14
CA MET A 396 15.17 2.95 -24.31
C MET A 396 14.18 3.93 -23.68
N GLU A 397 13.78 3.67 -22.44
CA GLU A 397 13.06 4.68 -21.64
C GLU A 397 14.08 5.50 -20.82
N PRO A 398 13.89 6.82 -20.66
CA PRO A 398 14.62 7.57 -19.65
C PRO A 398 14.26 6.96 -18.30
N GLY A 399 15.20 6.25 -17.69
CA GLY A 399 14.95 5.56 -16.44
C GLY A 399 14.41 6.54 -15.41
N ALA A 400 13.33 6.17 -14.71
CA ALA A 400 12.83 6.87 -13.53
C ALA A 400 13.78 6.74 -12.33
N GLY A 401 15.10 6.75 -12.58
CA GLY A 401 16.11 6.75 -11.55
C GLY A 401 16.05 8.05 -10.77
N ASN A 402 16.23 7.95 -9.45
CA ASN A 402 16.45 9.11 -8.59
C ASN A 402 17.51 9.99 -9.27
N ARG A 403 17.20 11.26 -9.54
CA ARG A 403 18.15 12.18 -10.16
C ARG A 403 19.09 12.69 -9.06
N TRP A 404 20.30 12.16 -9.05
CA TRP A 404 21.34 12.59 -8.12
C TRP A 404 21.95 13.89 -8.65
N TRP A 405 22.10 14.86 -7.76
CA TRP A 405 22.77 16.12 -8.05
C TRP A 405 24.24 16.03 -7.67
N PHE A 406 25.08 16.44 -8.62
CA PHE A 406 26.51 16.57 -8.50
C PHE A 406 26.89 18.04 -8.53
N TYR A 407 28.01 18.39 -7.90
CA TYR A 407 28.55 19.74 -7.86
C TYR A 407 30.01 19.67 -8.28
N ARG A 408 30.53 20.68 -8.96
CA ARG A 408 31.96 20.73 -9.24
C ARG A 408 32.71 20.91 -7.93
N ARG A 409 33.79 20.16 -7.74
CA ARG A 409 34.62 20.21 -6.54
C ARG A 409 35.18 21.62 -6.32
N GLU A 410 35.68 22.24 -7.39
CA GLU A 410 36.22 23.60 -7.39
C GLU A 410 35.20 24.62 -6.84
N ASP A 411 33.96 24.59 -7.31
CA ASP A 411 32.89 25.49 -6.82
C ASP A 411 32.61 25.30 -5.33
N VAL A 412 32.62 24.04 -4.87
CA VAL A 412 32.37 23.69 -3.47
C VAL A 412 33.52 24.18 -2.59
N GLU A 413 34.76 24.01 -3.03
CA GLU A 413 35.96 24.45 -2.32
C GLU A 413 36.09 25.98 -2.30
N ALA A 414 35.81 26.66 -3.41
CA ALA A 414 35.74 28.11 -3.49
C ALA A 414 34.69 28.67 -2.51
N LEU A 415 33.51 28.06 -2.46
CA LEU A 415 32.46 28.42 -1.51
C LEU A 415 32.86 28.11 -0.06
N ALA A 416 33.59 27.03 0.18
CA ALA A 416 34.13 26.72 1.50
C ALA A 416 35.16 27.77 1.95
N ALA A 417 36.03 28.23 1.04
CA ALA A 417 36.99 29.29 1.29
C ALA A 417 36.31 30.63 1.58
N GLU A 418 35.32 31.02 0.77
CA GLU A 418 34.51 32.24 1.00
C GLU A 418 33.85 32.23 2.39
N ARG A 419 33.36 31.07 2.84
CA ARG A 419 32.76 30.91 4.17
C ARG A 419 33.77 30.99 5.30
N ARG A 420 35.00 30.53 5.11
CA ARG A 420 36.06 30.68 6.10
C ARG A 420 36.49 32.14 6.23
N CYS A 421 36.53 32.89 5.13
CA CYS A 421 36.86 34.31 5.14
C CYS A 421 35.71 35.21 5.64
N SER A 422 34.45 34.85 5.34
CA SER A 422 33.27 35.61 5.77
C SER A 422 32.73 35.22 7.15
N ALA A 423 33.24 34.12 7.75
CA ALA A 423 32.92 33.80 9.13
C ALA A 423 33.41 34.97 9.98
N PRO A 424 32.52 35.70 10.70
CA PRO A 424 32.96 36.75 11.60
C PRO A 424 33.99 36.13 12.55
N PRO A 425 35.13 36.81 12.82
CA PRO A 425 36.17 36.27 13.69
C PRO A 425 35.46 35.78 14.94
N ALA A 426 35.64 34.49 15.26
CA ALA A 426 34.97 33.84 16.37
C ALA A 426 35.06 34.80 17.54
N ARG A 427 33.92 35.38 17.94
CA ARG A 427 33.87 36.40 18.99
C ARG A 427 34.58 35.77 20.18
N SER A 428 35.82 36.20 20.39
CA SER A 428 36.67 35.71 21.46
C SER A 428 35.82 35.77 22.72
N ALA A 429 35.68 34.63 23.39
CA ALA A 429 34.80 34.42 24.54
C ALA A 429 35.25 35.21 25.79
N LEU A 430 35.92 36.35 25.61
CA LEU A 430 36.42 37.24 26.65
C LEU A 430 35.38 38.24 27.17
N SER A 431 34.10 38.12 26.83
CA SER A 431 33.03 38.99 27.35
C SER A 431 31.90 38.21 28.05
N SER A 432 32.24 37.20 28.86
CA SER A 432 31.33 36.57 29.82
C SER A 432 31.51 37.13 31.24
N GLY A 433 31.59 38.46 31.35
CA GLY A 433 31.66 39.21 32.61
C GLY A 433 30.37 39.93 33.02
N TYR A 434 29.26 39.79 32.28
CA TYR A 434 27.99 40.40 32.67
C TYR A 434 27.14 39.44 33.50
N SER A 435 27.53 39.32 34.78
CA SER A 435 26.69 38.76 35.84
C SER A 435 25.52 39.71 36.08
N ARG A 436 24.38 39.47 35.41
CA ARG A 436 23.09 40.10 35.76
C ARG A 436 22.67 39.57 37.12
N LYS A 437 23.08 40.24 38.19
CA LYS A 437 22.42 40.17 39.50
C LYS A 437 20.95 40.50 39.30
N ARG A 438 20.10 39.46 39.30
CA ARG A 438 18.65 39.58 39.47
C ARG A 438 18.42 40.10 40.88
N GLN A 439 18.08 41.38 41.02
CA GLN A 439 17.47 41.88 42.25
C GLN A 439 16.13 41.18 42.42
N MET A 440 16.01 40.37 43.46
CA MET A 440 14.73 39.92 43.97
C MET A 440 14.19 41.02 44.87
N SER A 441 13.10 41.64 44.45
CA SER A 441 12.29 42.48 45.33
C SER A 441 11.56 41.57 46.32
N PRO A 442 11.60 41.83 47.63
CA PRO A 442 10.78 41.12 48.59
C PRO A 442 9.34 41.64 48.48
N SER A 443 8.40 40.71 48.31
CA SER A 443 6.97 40.97 48.44
C SER A 443 6.59 41.03 49.92
N THR A 444 6.03 42.18 50.32
CA THR A 444 5.25 42.39 51.56
C THR A 444 3.84 41.85 51.42
#